data_AF-A0A8T2QMT2-F1
#
_entry.id   AF-A0A8T2QMT2-F1
#
_cell.length_a   1.000
_cell.length_b   1.000
_cell.length_c   1.000
_cell.angle_alpha   90.00
_cell.angle_beta   90.00
_cell.angle_gamma   90.00
#
_symmetry.space_group_name_H-M   'P 1'
#
loop_
_entity.id
_entity.type
_entity.pdbx_description
1 polymer ?
#
loop_
_entity_poly.entity_id
_entity_poly.type
_entity_poly.pdbx_seq_one_letter_code
_entity_poly.pdbx_strand_id
1 'polypeptide(L)'
;MSPVPPAHLTEVSKEVIRVCQGLPLSLEVLGSHLRCASPDINAWTECLPLLKQAGEKIFSILRVSLNSLQPSQKEAFLDICCFFIGREEDFVCAFVEGRYETGTTILTALKSQCLITVKSTIEYHWNDRRRQVRTLQVHNQLRDMGRDIIQKEEKNRAWDEKASNDILKDARTLSGLRGLSARTDMEIPGEVANYKSFPHLRFLELEEAQKNWELNERTTIYDLFANARCDELRWLTWRLPKELPCGLCSKQLRVLLLSNSGIRELPVR
;
A
#
# COMPACT_ATOMS: atom_id res chain seq x y z
N MET A 1 -15.05 13.07 37.54
CA MET A 1 -15.74 11.81 37.23
C MET A 1 -15.82 11.70 35.72
N SER A 2 -15.28 10.63 35.13
CA SER A 2 -15.55 10.34 33.71
C SER A 2 -17.06 10.11 33.55
N PRO A 3 -17.71 10.65 32.50
CA PRO A 3 -19.15 10.47 32.30
C PRO A 3 -19.48 8.98 32.19
N VAL A 4 -20.53 8.54 32.89
CA VAL A 4 -21.09 7.19 32.75
C VAL A 4 -21.71 7.09 31.36
N PRO A 5 -21.30 6.12 30.51
CA PRO A 5 -21.91 5.95 29.21
C PRO A 5 -23.42 5.66 29.35
N PRO A 6 -24.27 6.19 28.47
CA PRO A 6 -25.67 5.79 28.38
C PRO A 6 -25.86 4.26 28.45
N ALA A 7 -26.86 3.80 29.20
CA ALA A 7 -27.05 2.36 29.47
C ALA A 7 -27.14 1.50 28.19
N HIS A 8 -27.71 2.04 27.11
CA HIS A 8 -27.79 1.35 25.82
C HIS A 8 -26.40 1.19 25.14
N LEU A 9 -25.49 2.16 25.28
CA LEU A 9 -24.10 2.03 24.79
C LEU A 9 -23.30 1.04 25.61
N THR A 10 -23.66 0.85 26.89
CA THR A 10 -23.07 -0.21 27.72
C THR A 10 -23.43 -1.60 27.19
N GLU A 11 -24.65 -1.79 26.68
CA GLU A 11 -25.04 -3.08 26.11
C GLU A 11 -24.43 -3.31 24.73
N VAL A 12 -24.43 -2.30 23.86
CA VAL A 12 -23.77 -2.40 22.54
C VAL A 12 -22.26 -2.65 22.69
N SER A 13 -21.59 -2.01 23.64
CA SER A 13 -20.15 -2.24 23.87
C SER A 13 -19.85 -3.66 24.34
N LYS A 14 -20.68 -4.27 25.20
CA LYS A 14 -20.55 -5.70 25.56
C LYS A 14 -20.69 -6.62 24.35
N GLU A 15 -21.64 -6.33 23.47
CA GLU A 15 -21.82 -7.10 22.23
C GLU A 15 -20.60 -6.97 21.31
N VAL A 16 -20.06 -5.75 21.14
CA VAL A 16 -18.82 -5.53 20.35
C VAL A 16 -17.64 -6.29 20.95
N ILE A 17 -17.47 -6.27 22.28
CA ILE A 17 -16.41 -7.03 22.97
C ILE A 17 -16.56 -8.53 22.72
N ARG A 18 -17.80 -9.04 22.78
CA ARG A 18 -18.11 -10.45 22.51
C ARG A 18 -17.73 -10.85 21.08
N VAL A 19 -18.13 -10.04 20.09
CA VAL A 19 -17.80 -10.30 18.67
C VAL A 19 -16.28 -10.27 18.44
N CYS A 20 -15.57 -9.33 19.08
CA CYS A 20 -14.11 -9.24 18.98
C CYS A 20 -13.35 -10.32 19.73
N GLN A 21 -14.02 -11.15 20.54
CA GLN A 21 -13.41 -12.17 21.40
C GLN A 21 -12.26 -11.65 22.29
N GLY A 22 -12.27 -10.36 22.63
CA GLY A 22 -11.17 -9.75 23.39
C GLY A 22 -9.85 -9.60 22.62
N LEU A 23 -9.84 -9.80 21.28
CA LEU A 23 -8.65 -9.58 20.46
C LEU A 23 -8.26 -8.10 20.49
N PRO A 24 -7.07 -7.74 21.03
CA PRO A 24 -6.71 -6.35 21.27
C PRO A 24 -6.79 -5.46 20.02
N LEU A 25 -6.30 -5.96 18.89
CA LEU A 25 -6.32 -5.22 17.62
C LEU A 25 -7.76 -4.97 17.14
N SER A 26 -8.64 -5.97 17.19
CA SER A 26 -10.03 -5.82 16.78
C SER A 26 -10.76 -4.79 17.64
N LEU A 27 -10.53 -4.83 18.95
CA LEU A 27 -11.08 -3.83 19.88
C LEU A 27 -10.55 -2.42 19.60
N GLU A 28 -9.25 -2.29 19.32
CA GLU A 28 -8.62 -1.00 19.03
C GLU A 28 -9.15 -0.40 17.72
N VAL A 29 -9.13 -1.18 16.63
CA VAL A 29 -9.57 -0.75 15.30
C VAL A 29 -11.06 -0.42 15.29
N LEU A 30 -11.92 -1.29 15.85
CA LEU A 30 -13.36 -1.01 15.92
C LEU A 30 -13.67 0.14 16.87
N GLY A 31 -13.05 0.17 18.05
CA GLY A 31 -13.27 1.25 19.01
C GLY A 31 -12.89 2.61 18.44
N SER A 32 -11.81 2.67 17.66
CA SER A 32 -11.39 3.88 16.94
C SER A 32 -12.32 4.22 15.78
N HIS A 33 -12.73 3.24 14.98
CA HIS A 33 -13.73 3.43 13.93
C HIS A 33 -15.05 4.02 14.46
N LEU A 34 -15.60 3.42 15.53
CA LEU A 34 -16.84 3.88 16.18
C LEU A 34 -16.69 5.28 16.80
N ARG A 35 -15.49 5.64 17.27
CA ARG A 35 -15.18 6.99 17.75
C ARG A 35 -15.14 8.02 16.62
N CYS A 36 -14.60 7.63 15.46
CA CYS A 36 -14.51 8.50 14.28
C CYS A 36 -15.87 8.73 13.61
N ALA A 37 -16.80 7.77 13.67
CA ALA A 37 -18.11 7.82 13.03
C ALA A 37 -19.11 8.81 13.67
N SER A 38 -18.67 9.75 14.53
CA SER A 38 -19.47 10.62 15.42
C SER A 38 -19.95 9.90 16.70
N PRO A 39 -20.16 10.60 17.84
CA PRO A 39 -20.88 10.06 19.00
C PRO A 39 -22.36 9.68 18.71
N ASP A 40 -22.76 9.66 17.44
CA ASP A 40 -24.09 9.29 17.02
C ASP A 40 -24.30 7.79 17.26
N ILE A 41 -25.26 7.50 18.13
CA ILE A 41 -25.71 6.16 18.52
C ILE A 41 -26.09 5.32 17.28
N ASN A 42 -26.49 5.98 16.19
CA ASN A 42 -26.81 5.34 14.92
C ASN A 42 -25.62 4.56 14.35
N ALA A 43 -24.40 5.11 14.40
CA ALA A 43 -23.21 4.43 13.88
C ALA A 43 -22.91 3.12 14.62
N TRP A 44 -23.13 3.10 15.93
CA TRP A 44 -22.99 1.90 16.76
C TRP A 44 -24.03 0.85 16.42
N THR A 45 -25.26 1.29 16.15
CA THR A 45 -26.41 0.43 15.83
C THR A 45 -26.32 -0.14 14.41
N GLU A 46 -25.72 0.60 13.47
CA GLU A 46 -25.47 0.18 12.09
C GLU A 46 -24.26 -0.75 11.95
N CYS A 47 -23.21 -0.53 12.74
CA CYS A 47 -22.02 -1.40 12.72
C CYS A 47 -22.28 -2.78 13.34
N LEU A 48 -23.13 -2.86 14.35
CA LEU A 48 -23.35 -4.10 15.11
C LEU A 48 -23.89 -5.27 14.25
N PRO A 49 -24.87 -5.09 13.34
CA PRO A 49 -25.28 -6.12 12.40
C PRO A 49 -24.14 -6.62 11.50
N LEU A 50 -23.32 -5.71 10.98
CA LEU A 50 -22.17 -6.06 10.12
C LEU A 50 -21.15 -6.90 10.90
N LEU A 51 -20.90 -6.54 12.16
CA LEU A 51 -20.04 -7.30 13.06
C LEU A 51 -20.60 -8.69 13.39
N LYS A 52 -21.91 -8.80 13.62
CA LYS A 52 -22.58 -10.09 13.85
C LYS A 52 -22.53 -11.00 12.62
N GLN A 53 -22.69 -10.43 11.41
CA GLN A 53 -22.58 -11.17 10.15
C GLN A 53 -21.14 -11.60 9.85
N ALA A 54 -20.16 -10.76 10.20
CA ALA A 54 -18.74 -11.06 10.10
C ALA A 54 -18.33 -12.30 10.93
N GLY A 55 -19.02 -12.53 12.06
CA GLY A 55 -18.75 -13.62 12.98
C GLY A 55 -17.41 -13.46 13.68
N GLU A 56 -16.85 -14.57 14.15
CA GLU A 56 -15.60 -14.61 14.93
C GLU A 56 -14.33 -14.54 14.06
N LYS A 57 -14.49 -14.32 12.75
CA LYS A 57 -13.37 -14.22 11.83
C LYS A 57 -12.78 -12.82 11.91
N ILE A 58 -11.59 -12.72 12.48
CA ILE A 58 -10.86 -11.46 12.67
C ILE A 58 -10.81 -10.57 11.41
N PHE A 59 -10.62 -11.14 10.22
CA PHE A 59 -10.60 -10.36 8.97
C PHE A 59 -11.95 -9.76 8.63
N SER A 60 -13.05 -10.46 8.88
CA SER A 60 -14.39 -9.93 8.66
C SER A 60 -14.68 -8.75 9.59
N ILE A 61 -14.18 -8.83 10.83
CA ILE A 61 -14.29 -7.76 11.83
C ILE A 61 -13.49 -6.52 11.41
N LEU A 62 -12.21 -6.69 11.08
CA LEU A 62 -11.33 -5.59 10.68
C LEU A 62 -11.78 -4.93 9.36
N ARG A 63 -12.43 -5.69 8.48
CA ARG A 63 -12.97 -5.21 7.20
C ARG A 63 -14.12 -4.22 7.37
N VAL A 64 -14.83 -4.22 8.50
CA VAL A 64 -15.88 -3.21 8.80
C VAL A 64 -15.28 -1.81 8.79
N SER A 65 -14.17 -1.61 9.49
CA SER A 65 -13.46 -0.32 9.51
C SER A 65 -12.95 0.07 8.12
N LEU A 66 -12.44 -0.89 7.36
CA LEU A 66 -11.97 -0.64 5.99
C LEU A 66 -13.12 -0.22 5.04
N ASN A 67 -14.29 -0.83 5.17
CA ASN A 67 -15.46 -0.51 4.34
C ASN A 67 -16.03 0.89 4.63
N SER A 68 -15.72 1.46 5.79
CA SER A 68 -16.15 2.82 6.16
C SER A 68 -15.27 3.93 5.59
N LEU A 69 -14.09 3.59 5.08
CA LEU A 69 -13.17 4.55 4.51
C LEU A 69 -13.68 5.10 3.18
N GLN A 70 -13.30 6.34 2.88
CA GLN A 70 -13.47 6.87 1.53
C GLN A 70 -12.66 6.03 0.53
N PRO A 71 -13.08 5.94 -0.75
CA PRO A 71 -12.39 5.12 -1.74
C PRO A 71 -10.89 5.42 -1.86
N SER A 72 -10.49 6.70 -1.82
CA SER A 72 -9.09 7.15 -1.80
C SER A 72 -8.30 6.61 -0.61
N GLN A 73 -8.89 6.64 0.58
CA GLN A 73 -8.28 6.18 1.83
C GLN A 73 -8.15 4.65 1.85
N LYS A 74 -9.17 3.93 1.37
CA LYS A 74 -9.12 2.47 1.20
C LYS A 74 -8.00 2.06 0.24
N GLU A 75 -7.93 2.71 -0.93
CA GLU A 75 -6.87 2.47 -1.92
C GLU A 75 -5.47 2.72 -1.33
N ALA A 76 -5.32 3.81 -0.57
CA ALA A 76 -4.06 4.13 0.11
C ALA A 76 -3.67 3.09 1.15
N PHE A 77 -4.62 2.60 1.95
CA PHE A 77 -4.36 1.53 2.91
C PHE A 77 -3.87 0.24 2.23
N LEU A 78 -4.49 -0.15 1.11
CA LEU A 78 -4.08 -1.32 0.33
C LEU A 78 -2.68 -1.13 -0.28
N ASP A 79 -2.40 0.06 -0.83
CA ASP A 79 -1.05 0.41 -1.29
C ASP A 79 -0.02 0.30 -0.15
N ILE A 80 -0.36 0.75 1.06
CA ILE A 80 0.51 0.70 2.25
C ILE A 80 0.80 -0.73 2.70
N CYS A 81 -0.22 -1.60 2.76
CA CYS A 81 -0.06 -3.01 3.14
C CYS A 81 0.89 -3.77 2.19
N CYS A 82 0.95 -3.34 0.94
CA CYS A 82 1.84 -3.90 -0.07
C CYS A 82 3.26 -3.34 0.03
N PHE A 83 3.41 -2.02 -0.09
CA PHE A 83 4.67 -1.41 -0.50
C PHE A 83 5.32 -0.52 0.55
N PHE A 84 4.54 -0.02 1.53
CA PHE A 84 4.96 1.11 2.35
C PHE A 84 5.20 0.82 3.83
N ILE A 85 5.12 -0.45 4.26
CA ILE A 85 5.52 -0.83 5.61
C ILE A 85 7.01 -0.54 5.80
N GLY A 86 7.35 0.26 6.80
CA GLY A 86 8.72 0.69 7.10
C GLY A 86 9.23 1.86 6.25
N ARG A 87 8.44 2.39 5.31
CA ARG A 87 8.84 3.56 4.49
C ARG A 87 8.58 4.86 5.23
N GLU A 88 9.34 5.91 4.90
CA GLU A 88 9.18 7.22 5.55
C GLU A 88 7.81 7.84 5.26
N GLU A 89 7.17 8.36 6.30
CA GLU A 89 5.83 8.93 6.28
C GLU A 89 5.67 10.02 5.20
N ASP A 90 6.66 10.89 5.06
CA ASP A 90 6.61 12.01 4.11
C ASP A 90 6.58 11.53 2.64
N PHE A 91 7.35 10.49 2.31
CA PHE A 91 7.32 9.93 0.95
C PHE A 91 5.99 9.24 0.66
N VAL A 92 5.44 8.52 1.64
CA VAL A 92 4.12 7.89 1.48
C VAL A 92 3.03 8.95 1.36
N CYS A 93 3.11 10.02 2.14
CA CYS A 93 2.19 11.16 2.08
C CYS A 93 2.14 11.75 0.66
N ALA A 94 3.30 12.04 0.07
CA ALA A 94 3.39 12.53 -1.30
C ALA A 94 2.84 11.54 -2.34
N PHE A 95 3.05 10.23 -2.12
CA PHE A 95 2.54 9.19 -3.02
C PHE A 95 1.00 9.09 -3.03
N VAL A 96 0.38 9.08 -1.85
CA VAL A 96 -1.06 8.89 -1.71
C VAL A 96 -1.87 10.14 -2.06
N GLU A 97 -1.25 11.31 -2.07
CA GLU A 97 -1.88 12.60 -2.33
C GLU A 97 -2.74 12.61 -3.61
N GLY A 98 -4.04 12.82 -3.44
CA GLY A 98 -5.01 12.82 -4.52
C GLY A 98 -5.31 14.23 -5.05
N ARG A 99 -6.12 14.29 -6.11
CA ARG A 99 -6.63 15.57 -6.64
C ARG A 99 -7.56 16.28 -5.65
N TYR A 100 -8.36 15.51 -4.91
CA TYR A 100 -9.44 16.01 -4.06
C TYR A 100 -9.19 15.82 -2.57
N GLU A 101 -8.13 15.11 -2.20
CA GLU A 101 -7.81 14.79 -0.81
C GLU A 101 -6.28 14.77 -0.64
N THR A 102 -5.78 15.53 0.35
CA THR A 102 -4.34 15.62 0.60
C THR A 102 -3.81 14.32 1.19
N GLY A 103 -2.52 14.03 0.96
CA GLY A 103 -1.89 12.86 1.58
C GLY A 103 -1.94 12.91 3.11
N THR A 104 -1.81 14.11 3.69
CA THR A 104 -1.94 14.33 5.14
C THR A 104 -3.32 13.94 5.65
N THR A 105 -4.39 14.34 4.93
CA THR A 105 -5.77 13.96 5.28
C THR A 105 -5.95 12.45 5.25
N ILE A 106 -5.48 11.79 4.18
CA ILE A 106 -5.56 10.35 4.01
C ILE A 106 -4.83 9.62 5.16
N LEU A 107 -3.56 9.96 5.42
CA LEU A 107 -2.79 9.31 6.47
C LEU A 107 -3.35 9.59 7.87
N THR A 108 -3.95 10.76 8.08
CA THR A 108 -4.61 11.09 9.36
C THR A 108 -5.85 10.22 9.58
N ALA A 109 -6.69 10.03 8.56
CA ALA A 109 -7.86 9.16 8.64
C ALA A 109 -7.47 7.69 8.93
N LEU A 110 -6.40 7.20 8.31
CA LEU A 110 -5.91 5.84 8.57
C LEU A 110 -5.36 5.67 10.00
N LYS A 111 -4.64 6.68 10.52
CA LYS A 111 -4.16 6.68 11.91
C LYS A 111 -5.31 6.79 12.91
N SER A 112 -6.32 7.62 12.64
CA SER A 112 -7.44 7.82 13.56
C SER A 112 -8.30 6.56 13.72
N GLN A 113 -8.29 5.66 12.72
CA GLN A 113 -8.93 4.34 12.80
C GLN A 113 -7.97 3.20 13.24
N CYS A 114 -6.76 3.53 13.71
CA CYS A 114 -5.72 2.56 14.10
C CYS A 114 -5.36 1.54 13.00
N LEU A 115 -5.55 1.89 11.73
CA LEU A 115 -5.21 1.02 10.59
C LEU A 115 -3.71 1.07 10.27
N ILE A 116 -3.07 2.20 10.58
CA ILE A 116 -1.63 2.40 10.48
C ILE A 116 -1.11 3.09 11.73
N THR A 117 0.17 2.90 12.04
CA THR A 117 0.88 3.64 13.09
C THR A 117 2.17 4.23 12.54
N VAL A 118 2.80 5.14 13.29
CA VAL A 118 4.08 5.74 12.91
C VAL A 118 5.10 5.44 13.98
N LYS A 119 6.23 4.86 13.58
CA LYS A 119 7.37 4.65 14.45
C LYS A 119 8.40 5.74 14.20
N SER A 120 8.83 6.42 15.26
CA SER A 120 9.95 7.36 15.18
C SER A 120 11.26 6.66 15.53
N THR A 121 12.25 6.79 14.66
CA THR A 121 13.61 6.27 14.83
C THR A 121 14.62 7.40 14.62
N ILE A 122 15.82 7.23 15.16
CA ILE A 122 16.97 8.10 14.85
C ILE A 122 17.85 7.34 13.87
N GLU A 123 18.08 7.92 12.71
CA GLU A 123 18.97 7.36 11.69
C GLU A 123 20.20 8.25 11.52
N TYR A 124 21.33 7.62 11.22
CA TYR A 124 22.59 8.29 10.93
C TYR A 124 22.63 8.59 9.44
N HIS A 125 22.69 9.88 9.11
CA HIS A 125 22.88 10.32 7.74
C HIS A 125 24.37 10.25 7.37
N TRP A 126 24.69 10.19 6.08
CA TRP A 126 26.07 10.03 5.57
C TRP A 126 27.05 11.14 6.00
N ASN A 127 26.55 12.24 6.57
CA ASN A 127 27.33 13.36 7.08
C ASN A 127 27.35 13.45 8.61
N ASP A 128 27.22 12.32 9.32
CA ASP A 128 27.18 12.21 10.78
C ASP A 128 26.07 13.01 11.49
N ARG A 129 25.08 13.51 10.75
CA ARG A 129 23.91 14.16 11.33
C ARG A 129 22.87 13.12 11.71
N ARG A 130 22.36 13.23 12.93
CA ARG A 130 21.18 12.49 13.37
C ARG A 130 19.94 13.09 12.74
N ARG A 131 19.19 12.26 12.01
CA ARG A 131 17.87 12.62 11.51
C ARG A 131 16.82 11.79 12.24
N GLN A 132 15.80 12.46 12.75
CA GLN A 132 14.60 11.78 13.19
C GLN A 132 13.83 11.33 11.95
N VAL A 133 13.62 10.04 11.82
CA VAL A 133 12.88 9.42 10.73
C VAL A 133 11.57 8.88 11.29
N ARG A 134 10.49 9.08 10.54
CA ARG A 134 9.14 8.62 10.88
C ARG A 134 8.72 7.63 9.84
N THR A 135 8.51 6.37 10.21
CA THR A 135 8.17 5.30 9.27
C THR A 135 6.79 4.74 9.54
N LEU A 136 6.05 4.42 8.47
CA LEU A 136 4.74 3.78 8.61
C LEU A 136 4.88 2.34 9.09
N GLN A 137 3.97 1.93 9.96
CA GLN A 137 3.85 0.57 10.45
C GLN A 137 2.40 0.11 10.29
N VAL A 138 2.22 -1.18 10.00
CA VAL A 138 0.91 -1.82 9.91
C VAL A 138 0.98 -3.10 10.73
N HIS A 139 -0.05 -3.35 11.55
CA HIS A 139 -0.14 -4.60 12.30
C HIS A 139 -0.19 -5.79 11.31
N ASN A 140 0.46 -6.90 11.64
CA ASN A 140 0.56 -8.07 10.74
C ASN A 140 -0.82 -8.56 10.25
N GLN A 141 -1.81 -8.64 11.13
CA GLN A 141 -3.18 -9.04 10.78
C GLN A 141 -3.87 -8.05 9.82
N LEU A 142 -3.63 -6.74 9.95
CA LEU A 142 -4.15 -5.72 9.03
C LEU A 142 -3.45 -5.80 7.67
N ARG A 143 -2.12 -5.99 7.67
CA ARG A 143 -1.33 -6.23 6.47
C ARG A 143 -1.84 -7.48 5.74
N ASP A 144 -2.00 -8.57 6.45
CA ASP A 144 -2.39 -9.86 5.87
C ASP A 144 -3.84 -9.79 5.34
N MET A 145 -4.74 -9.10 6.03
CA MET A 145 -6.08 -8.78 5.53
C MET A 145 -6.03 -7.94 4.24
N GLY A 146 -5.25 -6.86 4.22
CA GLY A 146 -5.13 -6.01 3.03
C GLY A 146 -4.59 -6.79 1.83
N ARG A 147 -3.58 -7.62 2.04
CA ARG A 147 -3.00 -8.50 1.01
C ARG A 147 -3.96 -9.60 0.55
N ASP A 148 -4.78 -10.14 1.44
CA ASP A 148 -5.81 -11.13 1.11
C ASP A 148 -6.90 -10.52 0.20
N ILE A 149 -7.35 -9.30 0.49
CA ILE A 149 -8.29 -8.55 -0.36
C ILE A 149 -7.70 -8.37 -1.76
N ILE A 150 -6.45 -7.97 -1.86
CA ILE A 150 -5.78 -7.75 -3.14
C ILE A 150 -5.66 -9.07 -3.92
N GLN A 151 -5.29 -10.18 -3.28
CA GLN A 151 -5.17 -11.47 -3.96
C GLN A 151 -6.51 -12.02 -4.46
N LYS A 152 -7.60 -11.78 -3.73
CA LYS A 152 -8.91 -12.36 -4.03
C LYS A 152 -9.77 -11.49 -4.92
N GLU A 153 -9.75 -10.18 -4.72
CA GLU A 153 -10.73 -9.25 -5.30
C GLU A 153 -10.13 -8.39 -6.42
N GLU A 154 -8.93 -7.82 -6.25
CA GLU A 154 -8.40 -6.80 -7.19
C GLU A 154 -7.29 -7.29 -8.13
N LYS A 155 -6.37 -8.14 -7.65
CA LYS A 155 -5.24 -8.74 -8.39
C LYS A 155 -4.39 -7.75 -9.21
N ASN A 156 -4.23 -6.53 -8.70
CA ASN A 156 -3.60 -5.41 -9.39
C ASN A 156 -2.32 -4.88 -8.69
N ARG A 157 -1.85 -5.53 -7.62
CA ARG A 157 -0.63 -5.15 -6.89
C ARG A 157 0.19 -6.40 -6.60
N ALA A 158 1.49 -6.32 -6.88
CA ALA A 158 2.46 -7.36 -6.60
C ALA A 158 3.61 -6.81 -5.75
N TRP A 159 3.69 -7.25 -4.49
CA TRP A 159 4.62 -6.72 -3.47
C TRP A 159 5.75 -7.68 -3.09
N ASP A 160 5.72 -8.91 -3.61
CA ASP A 160 6.74 -9.92 -3.41
C ASP A 160 6.94 -10.73 -4.70
N GLU A 161 7.98 -11.54 -4.72
CA GLU A 161 8.34 -12.37 -5.88
C GLU A 161 7.21 -13.29 -6.31
N LYS A 162 6.44 -13.85 -5.37
CA LYS A 162 5.32 -14.74 -5.69
C LYS A 162 4.21 -13.98 -6.41
N ALA A 163 3.78 -12.85 -5.86
CA ALA A 163 2.73 -12.02 -6.46
C ALA A 163 3.17 -11.45 -7.82
N SER A 164 4.45 -11.08 -7.96
CA SER A 164 5.01 -10.61 -9.23
C SER A 164 5.00 -11.70 -10.29
N ASN A 165 5.46 -12.91 -9.97
CA ASN A 165 5.36 -14.06 -10.87
C ASN A 165 3.90 -14.37 -11.26
N ASP A 166 2.98 -14.28 -10.30
CA ASP A 166 1.56 -14.55 -10.54
C ASP A 166 0.89 -13.53 -11.46
N ILE A 167 1.29 -12.25 -11.39
CA ILE A 167 0.78 -11.21 -12.29
C ILE A 167 1.48 -11.29 -13.65
N LEU A 168 2.80 -11.42 -13.67
CA LEU A 168 3.62 -11.36 -14.89
C LEU A 168 3.57 -12.63 -15.75
N LYS A 169 2.76 -13.63 -15.40
CA LYS A 169 2.55 -14.83 -16.23
C LYS A 169 1.59 -14.64 -17.40
N ASP A 170 0.84 -13.53 -17.42
CA ASP A 170 -0.23 -13.31 -18.40
C ASP A 170 -0.40 -11.82 -18.66
N ALA A 171 -0.26 -11.39 -19.91
CA ALA A 171 -0.34 -9.98 -20.29
C ALA A 171 -1.70 -9.34 -19.95
N ARG A 172 -2.78 -10.12 -19.80
CA ARG A 172 -4.13 -9.62 -19.47
C ARG A 172 -4.20 -8.98 -18.08
N THR A 173 -3.33 -9.39 -17.15
CA THR A 173 -3.29 -8.86 -15.78
C THR A 173 -2.68 -7.45 -15.73
N LEU A 174 -1.94 -7.05 -16.76
CA LEU A 174 -1.12 -5.83 -16.77
C LEU A 174 -1.93 -4.56 -17.01
N SER A 175 -3.10 -4.68 -17.64
CA SER A 175 -3.96 -3.54 -17.96
C SER A 175 -4.48 -2.81 -16.71
N GLY A 176 -4.81 -3.57 -15.67
CA GLY A 176 -5.22 -3.05 -14.37
C GLY A 176 -4.08 -2.87 -13.38
N LEU A 177 -2.82 -3.16 -13.75
CA LEU A 177 -1.70 -3.18 -12.83
C LEU A 177 -1.47 -1.80 -12.22
N ARG A 178 -1.51 -1.75 -10.89
CA ARG A 178 -1.37 -0.53 -10.09
C ARG A 178 -0.03 -0.43 -9.40
N GLY A 179 0.53 -1.55 -8.95
CA GLY A 179 1.80 -1.56 -8.26
C GLY A 179 2.60 -2.84 -8.48
N LEU A 180 3.90 -2.69 -8.66
CA LEU A 180 4.80 -3.81 -8.91
C LEU A 180 6.13 -3.60 -8.19
N SER A 181 6.53 -4.59 -7.40
CA SER A 181 7.88 -4.73 -6.85
C SER A 181 8.47 -6.06 -7.33
N ALA A 182 9.56 -6.00 -8.08
CA ALA A 182 10.15 -7.18 -8.69
C ALA A 182 11.65 -6.99 -8.95
N ARG A 183 12.37 -8.11 -9.07
CA ARG A 183 13.79 -8.11 -9.42
C ARG A 183 13.97 -7.86 -10.91
N THR A 184 15.01 -7.11 -11.28
CA THR A 184 15.31 -6.79 -12.69
C THR A 184 15.63 -8.01 -13.55
N ASP A 185 16.09 -9.11 -12.95
CA ASP A 185 16.40 -10.39 -13.60
C ASP A 185 15.21 -11.36 -13.65
N MET A 186 14.02 -10.95 -13.21
CA MET A 186 12.82 -11.79 -13.30
C MET A 186 12.48 -12.04 -14.77
N GLU A 187 12.49 -13.32 -15.15
CA GLU A 187 12.09 -13.78 -16.48
C GLU A 187 10.59 -13.61 -16.69
N ILE A 188 10.23 -13.19 -17.90
CA ILE A 188 8.84 -12.99 -18.28
C ILE A 188 8.55 -13.63 -19.65
N PRO A 189 7.30 -14.04 -19.91
CA PRO A 189 6.89 -14.47 -21.24
C PRO A 189 7.13 -13.37 -22.29
N GLY A 190 7.49 -13.75 -23.51
CA GLY A 190 7.67 -12.79 -24.61
C GLY A 190 6.42 -11.95 -24.91
N GLU A 191 5.22 -12.54 -24.74
CA GLU A 191 3.95 -11.81 -24.86
C GLU A 191 3.80 -10.69 -23.82
N VAL A 192 4.26 -10.92 -22.59
CA VAL A 192 4.25 -9.94 -21.49
C VAL A 192 5.21 -8.82 -21.82
N ALA A 193 6.41 -9.13 -22.29
CA ALA A 193 7.42 -8.14 -22.67
C ALA A 193 6.99 -7.19 -23.80
N ASN A 194 6.07 -7.64 -24.67
CA ASN A 194 5.49 -6.83 -25.73
C ASN A 194 4.43 -5.84 -25.21
N TYR A 195 4.01 -5.95 -23.95
CA TYR A 195 3.04 -5.04 -23.35
C TYR A 195 3.69 -3.70 -23.00
N LYS A 196 3.15 -2.59 -23.53
CA LYS A 196 3.77 -1.26 -23.42
C LYS A 196 2.96 -0.20 -22.68
N SER A 197 1.70 -0.44 -22.34
CA SER A 197 0.80 0.61 -21.81
C SER A 197 0.28 0.28 -20.41
N PHE A 198 0.77 0.99 -19.41
CA PHE A 198 0.40 0.80 -18.00
C PHE A 198 -0.35 2.03 -17.46
N PRO A 199 -1.63 2.20 -17.84
CA PRO A 199 -2.36 3.44 -17.55
C PRO A 199 -2.60 3.65 -16.05
N HIS A 200 -2.65 2.58 -15.25
CA HIS A 200 -2.97 2.63 -13.82
C HIS A 200 -1.78 2.38 -12.89
N LEU A 201 -0.58 2.14 -13.45
CA LEU A 201 0.61 1.83 -12.66
C LEU A 201 1.07 3.10 -11.94
N ARG A 202 1.00 3.06 -10.61
CA ARG A 202 1.38 4.16 -9.71
C ARG A 202 2.67 3.87 -8.96
N PHE A 203 2.97 2.62 -8.66
CA PHE A 203 4.16 2.20 -7.91
C PHE A 203 4.98 1.20 -8.73
N LEU A 204 6.26 1.50 -8.96
CA LEU A 204 7.21 0.58 -9.57
C LEU A 204 8.50 0.55 -8.75
N GLU A 205 8.85 -0.63 -8.27
CA GLU A 205 10.13 -0.91 -7.60
C GLU A 205 10.83 -2.04 -8.34
N LEU A 206 12.00 -1.71 -8.90
CA LEU A 206 12.87 -2.63 -9.62
C LEU A 206 14.13 -2.86 -8.78
N GLU A 207 14.15 -4.02 -8.12
CA GLU A 207 15.22 -4.47 -7.25
C GLU A 207 16.41 -5.02 -8.04
N GLU A 208 17.57 -5.06 -7.39
CA GLU A 208 18.79 -5.59 -7.99
C GLU A 208 18.69 -7.10 -8.27
N ALA A 209 19.28 -7.53 -9.39
CA ALA A 209 19.41 -8.92 -9.76
C ALA A 209 20.23 -9.72 -8.72
N GLN A 210 20.04 -11.04 -8.68
CA GLN A 210 20.94 -11.87 -7.88
C GLN A 210 22.35 -11.89 -8.48
N LYS A 211 23.37 -11.97 -7.61
CA LYS A 211 24.78 -12.10 -8.04
C LYS A 211 24.91 -13.31 -8.99
N ASN A 212 25.68 -13.13 -10.07
CA ASN A 212 25.96 -14.11 -11.13
C ASN A 212 24.90 -14.26 -12.23
N TRP A 213 24.04 -13.24 -12.44
CA TRP A 213 23.22 -13.20 -13.65
C TRP A 213 24.08 -12.95 -14.89
N GLU A 214 24.20 -13.97 -15.74
CA GLU A 214 24.75 -13.83 -17.09
C GLU A 214 23.63 -13.37 -18.03
N LEU A 215 23.91 -12.35 -18.86
CA LEU A 215 23.04 -11.83 -19.92
C LEU A 215 22.86 -12.92 -21.00
N ASN A 216 22.07 -13.93 -20.69
CA ASN A 216 21.58 -14.88 -21.68
C ASN A 216 20.41 -14.22 -22.43
N GLU A 217 19.99 -14.78 -23.56
CA GLU A 217 18.91 -14.29 -24.46
C GLU A 217 17.50 -14.32 -23.82
N ARG A 218 17.40 -14.07 -22.52
CA ARG A 218 16.17 -14.11 -21.73
C ARG A 218 15.50 -12.76 -21.72
N THR A 219 14.21 -12.76 -21.96
CA THR A 219 13.38 -11.57 -21.80
C THR A 219 13.06 -11.37 -20.33
N THR A 220 13.37 -10.19 -19.82
CA THR A 220 13.28 -9.84 -18.41
C THR A 220 12.31 -8.69 -18.17
N ILE A 221 12.02 -8.41 -16.90
CA ILE A 221 11.24 -7.24 -16.51
C ILE A 221 11.90 -5.92 -16.94
N TYR A 222 13.23 -5.90 -17.12
CA TYR A 222 13.92 -4.74 -17.67
C TYR A 222 13.38 -4.41 -19.08
N ASP A 223 13.21 -5.43 -19.93
CA ASP A 223 12.72 -5.29 -21.30
C ASP A 223 11.25 -4.84 -21.37
N LEU A 224 10.46 -5.25 -20.37
CA LEU A 224 9.08 -4.80 -20.21
C LEU A 224 9.01 -3.29 -20.04
N PHE A 225 9.83 -2.74 -19.14
CA PHE A 225 9.79 -1.33 -18.77
C PHE A 225 10.69 -0.42 -19.60
N ALA A 226 11.60 -0.98 -20.40
CA ALA A 226 12.49 -0.23 -21.30
C ALA A 226 11.72 0.69 -22.28
N ASN A 227 10.51 0.30 -22.68
CA ASN A 227 9.65 1.09 -23.59
C ASN A 227 8.21 1.25 -23.06
N ALA A 228 8.01 1.09 -21.75
CA ALA A 228 6.70 1.17 -21.14
C ALA A 228 6.25 2.63 -20.96
N ARG A 229 4.98 2.90 -21.24
CA ARG A 229 4.31 4.15 -20.94
C ARG A 229 3.52 4.01 -19.64
N CYS A 230 3.91 4.79 -18.63
CA CYS A 230 3.29 4.78 -17.31
C CYS A 230 2.79 6.19 -16.95
N ASP A 231 1.59 6.54 -17.39
CA ASP A 231 1.07 7.91 -17.28
C ASP A 231 0.74 8.32 -15.84
N GLU A 232 0.37 7.37 -14.99
CA GLU A 232 0.01 7.61 -13.59
C GLU A 232 1.14 7.33 -12.59
N LEU A 233 2.35 7.02 -13.06
CA LEU A 233 3.46 6.63 -12.17
C LEU A 233 3.79 7.74 -11.17
N ARG A 234 3.83 7.38 -9.88
CA ARG A 234 4.11 8.29 -8.76
C ARG A 234 5.35 7.93 -7.98
N TRP A 235 5.69 6.65 -7.95
CA TRP A 235 6.87 6.13 -7.28
C TRP A 235 7.67 5.27 -8.25
N LEU A 236 8.93 5.61 -8.43
CA LEU A 236 9.90 4.80 -9.15
C LEU A 236 11.12 4.57 -8.27
N THR A 237 11.38 3.30 -7.96
CA THR A 237 12.67 2.86 -7.43
C THR A 237 13.32 1.97 -8.46
N TRP A 238 14.56 2.28 -8.82
CA TRP A 238 15.33 1.48 -9.76
C TRP A 238 16.77 1.37 -9.30
N ARG A 239 17.23 0.14 -9.05
CA ARG A 239 18.63 -0.15 -8.73
C ARG A 239 19.42 -0.45 -9.99
N LEU A 240 20.60 0.17 -10.14
CA LEU A 240 21.52 0.00 -11.26
C LEU A 240 20.92 0.27 -12.67
N PRO A 241 20.04 1.27 -12.88
CA PRO A 241 19.60 1.59 -14.23
C PRO A 241 20.76 2.15 -15.06
N LYS A 242 20.89 1.64 -16.28
CA LYS A 242 21.83 2.17 -17.29
C LYS A 242 21.31 3.48 -17.88
N GLU A 243 20.00 3.52 -18.12
CA GLU A 243 19.25 4.66 -18.63
C GLU A 243 17.86 4.68 -18.00
N LEU A 244 17.18 5.82 -18.05
CA LEU A 244 15.79 5.94 -17.61
C LEU A 244 14.89 6.10 -18.84
N PRO A 245 14.04 5.11 -19.15
CA PRO A 245 13.04 5.22 -20.21
C PRO A 245 12.13 6.45 -20.07
N CYS A 246 11.96 7.21 -21.15
CA CYS A 246 11.14 8.42 -21.15
C CYS A 246 9.67 8.16 -20.77
N GLY A 247 9.16 6.96 -21.06
CA GLY A 247 7.81 6.53 -20.71
C GLY A 247 7.57 6.35 -19.21
N LEU A 248 8.63 6.28 -18.40
CA LEU A 248 8.56 6.21 -16.94
C LEU A 248 8.67 7.58 -16.27
N CYS A 249 9.04 8.62 -17.01
CA CYS A 249 9.17 9.99 -16.49
C CYS A 249 7.82 10.71 -16.36
N SER A 250 6.83 10.11 -15.69
CA SER A 250 5.49 10.69 -15.56
C SER A 250 5.51 12.11 -14.95
N LYS A 251 4.59 12.98 -15.40
CA LYS A 251 4.32 14.27 -14.74
C LYS A 251 3.74 14.10 -13.33
N GLN A 252 3.23 12.92 -13.02
CA GLN A 252 2.69 12.55 -11.71
C GLN A 252 3.77 12.00 -10.77
N LEU A 253 5.01 11.85 -11.21
CA LEU A 253 6.09 11.31 -10.39
C LEU A 253 6.30 12.20 -9.15
N ARG A 254 6.39 11.58 -7.97
CA ARG A 254 6.58 12.23 -6.66
C ARG A 254 7.84 11.73 -5.98
N VAL A 255 8.18 10.46 -6.20
CA VAL A 255 9.34 9.82 -5.60
C VAL A 255 10.14 9.13 -6.71
N LEU A 256 11.42 9.51 -6.81
CA LEU A 256 12.38 8.93 -7.73
C LEU A 256 13.63 8.53 -6.95
N LEU A 257 13.85 7.22 -6.82
CA LEU A 257 14.99 6.64 -6.12
C LEU A 257 15.80 5.83 -7.12
N LEU A 258 16.87 6.45 -7.64
CA LEU A 258 17.82 5.80 -8.53
C LEU A 258 19.07 5.50 -7.71
N SER A 259 19.27 4.23 -7.36
CA SER A 259 20.41 3.81 -6.55
C SER A 259 21.44 3.09 -7.40
N ASN A 260 22.72 3.39 -7.16
CA ASN A 260 23.84 2.88 -7.96
C ASN A 260 23.66 3.10 -9.47
N SER A 261 22.97 4.17 -9.90
CA SER A 261 22.73 4.44 -11.32
C SER A 261 23.95 5.05 -12.00
N GLY A 262 24.12 4.73 -13.29
CA GLY A 262 25.09 5.41 -14.18
C GLY A 262 24.52 6.67 -14.84
N ILE A 263 23.28 7.03 -14.51
CA ILE A 263 22.51 8.09 -15.16
C ILE A 263 23.09 9.45 -14.77
N ARG A 264 23.47 10.24 -15.77
CA ARG A 264 23.98 11.60 -15.61
C ARG A 264 22.93 12.67 -15.87
N GLU A 265 21.96 12.37 -16.73
CA GLU A 265 20.92 13.30 -17.15
C GLU A 265 19.57 12.57 -17.18
N LEU A 266 18.50 13.26 -16.75
CA LEU A 266 17.14 12.75 -16.89
C LEU A 266 16.62 13.08 -18.30
N PRO A 267 15.89 12.18 -18.95
CA PRO A 267 15.36 12.44 -20.29
C PRO A 267 14.42 13.66 -20.26
N VAL A 268 14.62 14.58 -21.20
CA VAL A 268 13.76 15.75 -21.40
C VAL A 268 12.48 15.29 -22.11
N ARG A 269 11.33 15.75 -21.61
CA ARG A 269 10.01 15.50 -22.21
C ARG A 269 9.61 16.60 -23.17
#